data_AF-A0A3C1LJC1-F1
#
_entry.id   AF-A0A3C1LJC1-F1
#
_cell.length_a   1.000
_cell.length_b   1.000
_cell.length_c   1.000
_cell.angle_alpha   90.00
_cell.angle_beta   90.00
_cell.angle_gamma   90.00
#
_symmetry.space_group_name_H-M   'P 1'
#
loop_
_entity.id
_entity.type
_entity.pdbx_description
1 polymer ?
#
loop_
_entity_poly.entity_id
_entity_poly.type
_entity_poly.pdbx_seq_one_letter_code
_entity_poly.pdbx_strand_id
1 'polypeptide(L)' 'MQLSSRLERFNEPETLKMAKLGRELRAQGFDIVDLSLGEPDFDTP' A
#
# COMPACT_ATOMS: atom_id res chain seq x y z
N MET A 1 1.65 -18.29 18.59
CA MET A 1 2.50 -18.46 17.39
C MET A 1 3.80 -17.73 17.63
N GLN A 2 4.96 -18.39 17.48
CA GLN A 2 6.27 -17.78 17.66
C GLN A 2 6.86 -17.48 16.28
N LEU A 3 6.99 -16.19 15.95
CA LEU A 3 7.52 -15.74 14.68
C LEU A 3 9.06 -15.78 14.73
N SER A 4 9.70 -15.94 13.57
CA SER A 4 11.16 -15.96 13.45
C SER A 4 11.73 -14.58 13.78
N SER A 5 12.83 -14.51 14.52
CA SER A 5 13.53 -13.26 14.87
C SER A 5 14.04 -12.46 13.66
N ARG A 6 14.07 -13.08 12.47
CA ARG A 6 14.39 -12.37 11.22
C ARG A 6 13.27 -11.41 10.80
N LEU A 7 12.01 -11.71 11.14
CA LEU A 7 10.86 -10.85 10.83
C LEU A 7 10.93 -9.52 11.57
N GLU A 8 11.46 -9.50 12.78
CA GLU A 8 11.65 -8.27 13.59
C GLU A 8 12.61 -7.26 12.94
N ARG A 9 13.40 -7.70 11.95
CA ARG A 9 14.34 -6.83 11.20
C ARG A 9 13.70 -6.16 10.00
N PHE A 10 12.50 -6.57 9.61
CA PHE A 10 11.79 -5.94 8.51
C PHE A 10 10.99 -4.76 9.05
N ASN A 11 11.41 -3.55 8.69
CA ASN A 11 10.62 -2.36 8.93
C ASN A 11 9.34 -2.41 8.08
N GLU A 12 8.27 -1.84 8.60
CA GLU A 12 7.02 -1.73 7.87
C GLU A 12 7.25 -0.92 6.58
N PRO A 13 6.87 -1.45 5.39
CA PRO A 13 7.20 -0.78 4.14
C PRO A 13 6.47 0.56 4.02
N GLU A 14 7.23 1.63 3.76
CA GLU A 14 6.70 2.99 3.62
C GLU A 14 5.76 3.11 2.42
N THR A 15 6.00 2.34 1.36
CA THR A 15 5.16 2.25 0.17
C THR A 15 3.76 1.70 0.48
N LEU A 16 3.67 0.69 1.36
CA LEU A 16 2.41 0.12 1.81
C LEU A 16 1.62 1.10 2.69
N LYS A 17 2.30 1.91 3.50
CA LYS A 17 1.66 2.99 4.27
C LYS A 17 1.05 4.05 3.36
N MET A 18 1.80 4.49 2.36
CA MET A 18 1.35 5.48 1.39
C MET A 18 0.10 5.00 0.62
N ALA A 19 0.15 3.76 0.12
CA ALA A 19 -0.97 3.15 -0.61
C ALA A 19 -2.21 2.93 0.29
N LYS A 20 -2.03 2.70 1.59
CA LYS A 20 -3.14 2.62 2.55
C LYS A 20 -3.77 3.99 2.78
N LEU A 21 -2.94 5.01 2.99
CA LEU A 21 -3.40 6.39 3.21
C LEU A 21 -4.16 6.95 2.00
N GLY A 22 -3.65 6.72 0.78
CA GLY A 22 -4.34 7.13 -0.46
C GLY A 22 -5.73 6.49 -0.59
N ARG A 23 -5.85 5.20 -0.24
CA ARG A 23 -7.14 4.49 -0.21
C ARG A 23 -8.10 5.02 0.85
N GLU A 24 -7.61 5.31 2.06
CA GLU A 24 -8.43 5.85 3.14
C GLU A 24 -8.97 7.24 2.82
N LEU A 25 -8.13 8.12 2.28
CA LEU A 25 -8.54 9.46 1.89
C LEU A 25 -9.49 9.44 0.69
N ARG A 26 -9.29 8.53 -0.27
CA ARG A 26 -10.25 8.32 -1.37
C ARG A 26 -11.62 7.84 -0.85
N ALA A 27 -11.62 6.96 0.15
CA ALA A 27 -12.85 6.50 0.80
C ALA A 27 -13.57 7.62 1.58
N GLN A 28 -12.84 8.62 2.07
CA GLN A 28 -13.41 9.84 2.68
C GLN A 28 -13.96 10.84 1.66
N GLY A 29 -13.84 10.56 0.35
CA GLY A 29 -14.35 11.40 -0.73
C GLY A 29 -13.36 12.46 -1.23
N PHE A 30 -12.09 12.40 -0.82
CA PHE A 30 -11.06 13.26 -1.39
C PHE A 30 -10.68 12.77 -2.79
N ASP A 31 -10.60 13.70 -3.74
CA ASP A 31 -10.10 13.43 -5.08
C ASP A 31 -8.57 13.30 -5.04
N ILE A 32 -8.09 12.05 -5.10
CA ILE A 32 -6.68 11.71 -5.00
C ILE A 32 -6.23 11.01 -6.26
N VAL A 33 -5.23 11.61 -6.90
CA VAL A 33 -4.47 11.00 -7.99
C VAL A 33 -3.37 10.15 -7.37
N ASP A 34 -3.59 8.84 -7.31
CA ASP A 34 -2.61 7.90 -6.78
C ASP A 34 -1.60 7.53 -7.89
N LEU A 35 -0.37 8.02 -7.75
CA LEU A 35 0.77 7.68 -8.62
C LEU A 35 1.72 6.67 -7.96
N SER A 36 1.28 6.02 -6.88
CA SER A 36 2.10 5.08 -6.10
C SER A 36 1.93 3.62 -6.53
N LEU A 37 0.90 3.31 -7.33
CA LEU A 37 0.64 1.96 -7.83
C LEU A 37 1.44 1.71 -9.13
N GLY A 38 2.32 0.70 -9.11
CA GLY A 38 3.10 0.27 -10.27
C GLY A 38 2.41 -0.81 -11.13
N GLU A 39 1.13 -1.05 -10.89
CA GLU A 39 0.34 -2.06 -11.59
C GLU A 39 -0.30 -1.40 -12.82
N PRO A 40 -0.27 -2.03 -14.01
CA PRO A 40 -0.93 -1.49 -15.17
C PRO A 40 -2.46 -1.45 -14.96
N ASP A 41 -3.08 -0.30 -15.25
CA ASP A 41 -4.54 -0.10 -15.16
C ASP A 41 -5.35 -0.91 -16.20
N PHE A 42 -4.70 -1.79 -16.96
CA PHE A 42 -5.33 -2.58 -18.01
C PHE A 42 -5.76 -3.93 -17.46
N ASP A 43 -7.02 -4.29 -17.71
CA ASP A 43 -7.48 -5.66 -17.49
C ASP A 43 -6.63 -6.62 -18.33
N THR A 44 -6.21 -7.73 -17.71
CA THR A 44 -5.59 -8.83 -18.46
C THR A 44 -6.67 -9.49 -19.31
N PRO A 45 -6.47 -9.67 -20.62
CA PRO A 45 -7.47 -10.21 -21.54
C PRO A 45 -7.87 -11.66 -21.25
#